data_AF-A0A0F8XCH3-F1
#
_entry.id   AF-A0A0F8XCH3-F1
#
_cell.length_a   1.000
_cell.length_b   1.000
_cell.length_c   1.000
_cell.angle_alpha   90.00
_cell.angle_beta   90.00
_cell.angle_gamma   90.00
#
_symmetry.space_group_name_H-M   'P 1'
#
loop_
_entity.id
_entity.type
_entity.pdbx_description
1 polymer ?
#
loop_
_entity_poly.entity_id
_entity_poly.type
_entity_poly.pdbx_seq_one_letter_code
_entity_poly.pdbx_strand_id
1 'polypeptide(L)' 'PYTVVGYYPETDETFVEWVEAISISEAIAIACAIDDARTTAAIVSVFEGHLVDKWTNKGRASG' A
#
# COMPACT_ATOMS: atom_id res chain seq x y z
N PRO A 1 8.36 4.69 -7.86
CA PRO A 1 7.25 4.52 -6.89
C PRO A 1 6.42 3.24 -7.09
N TYR A 2 6.34 2.45 -6.01
CA TYR A 2 5.48 1.27 -5.87
C TYR A 2 4.53 1.48 -4.69
N THR A 3 3.34 0.89 -4.81
CA THR A 3 2.37 0.86 -3.71
C THR A 3 2.41 -0.51 -3.05
N VAL A 4 2.53 -0.52 -1.73
CA VAL A 4 2.49 -1.70 -0.88
C VAL A 4 1.18 -1.68 -0.10
N VAL A 5 0.39 -2.75 -0.21
CA VAL A 5 -0.83 -2.93 0.57
C VAL A 5 -0.62 -4.08 1.53
N GLY A 6 -0.91 -3.83 2.80
CA GLY A 6 -0.89 -4.85 3.84
C GLY A 6 -2.15 -4.82 4.69
N TYR A 7 -2.29 -5.85 5.52
CA TYR A 7 -3.49 -6.16 6.28
C TYR A 7 -3.11 -6.66 7.68
N TYR A 8 -3.88 -6.25 8.69
CA TYR A 8 -3.77 -6.71 10.07
C TYR A 8 -4.91 -7.70 10.37
N PRO A 9 -4.63 -9.03 10.42
CA PRO A 9 -5.68 -10.04 10.61
C PRO A 9 -6.41 -9.95 11.94
N GLU A 10 -5.78 -9.37 12.96
CA GLU A 10 -6.35 -9.27 14.30
C GLU A 10 -7.39 -8.14 14.40
N THR A 11 -7.21 -7.06 13.65
CA THR A 11 -8.07 -5.87 13.70
C THR A 11 -8.94 -5.71 12.46
N ASP A 12 -8.72 -6.53 11.42
CA ASP A 12 -9.33 -6.42 10.10
C ASP A 12 -9.03 -5.07 9.40
N GLU A 13 -7.90 -4.44 9.76
CA GLU A 13 -7.48 -3.16 9.20
C GLU A 13 -6.50 -3.32 8.04
N THR A 14 -6.59 -2.45 7.04
CA THR A 14 -5.65 -2.40 5.90
C THR A 14 -4.77 -1.16 5.97
N PHE A 15 -3.52 -1.27 5.52
CA PHE A 15 -2.65 -0.12 5.31
C PHE A 15 -2.14 -0.06 3.86
N VAL A 16 -1.82 1.17 3.45
CA VAL A 16 -1.21 1.46 2.15
C VAL A 16 0.04 2.29 2.40
N GLU A 17 1.16 1.86 1.85
CA GLU A 17 2.44 2.53 1.96
C GLU A 17 3.08 2.76 0.59
N TRP A 18 3.79 3.87 0.46
CA TRP A 18 4.46 4.29 -0.76
C TRP A 18 5.95 4.07 -0.62
N VAL A 19 6.54 3.32 -1.54
CA VAL A 19 7.97 3.03 -1.52
C VAL A 19 8.63 3.43 -2.83
N GLU A 20 9.80 4.05 -2.73
CA GLU A 20 10.64 4.32 -3.89
C GLU A 20 11.59 3.15 -4.10
N ALA A 21 11.51 2.55 -5.29
CA ALA A 21 12.35 1.43 -5.72
C ALA A 21 12.59 1.53 -7.24
N ILE A 22 13.74 1.06 -7.70
CA ILE A 22 14.11 1.02 -9.12
C ILE A 22 13.54 -0.22 -9.84
N SER A 23 13.03 -1.21 -9.11
CA SER A 23 12.44 -2.43 -9.68
C SER A 23 11.40 -3.08 -8.76
N ILE A 24 10.56 -3.97 -9.31
CA ILE A 24 9.57 -4.73 -8.52
C ILE A 24 10.24 -5.64 -7.48
N SER A 25 11.40 -6.23 -7.79
CA SER A 25 12.14 -7.08 -6.85
C SER A 25 12.63 -6.31 -5.63
N GLU A 26 13.10 -5.08 -5.83
CA GLU A 26 13.48 -4.19 -4.74
C GLU A 26 12.25 -3.72 -3.96
N ALA A 27 11.15 -3.38 -4.64
CA ALA A 27 9.90 -3.02 -3.97
C ALA A 27 9.37 -4.15 -3.08
N ILE A 28 9.47 -5.42 -3.52
CA ILE A 28 9.12 -6.60 -2.71
C ILE A 28 10.04 -6.71 -1.50
N ALA A 29 11.35 -6.52 -1.66
CA ALA A 29 12.28 -6.56 -0.53
C ALA A 29 11.98 -5.49 0.52
N ILE A 30 11.62 -4.27 0.11
CA ILE A 30 11.17 -3.21 1.01
C ILE A 30 9.84 -3.59 1.67
N ALA A 31 8.88 -4.13 0.91
CA ALA A 31 7.60 -4.58 1.45
C ALA A 31 7.77 -5.66 2.53
N CYS A 32 8.68 -6.63 2.34
CA CYS A 32 9.02 -7.61 3.36
C CYS A 32 9.63 -6.95 4.61
N ALA A 33 10.50 -5.95 4.46
CA ALA A 33 11.02 -5.22 5.61
C ALA A 33 9.93 -4.44 6.36
N ILE A 34 8.91 -3.93 5.65
CA ILE A 34 7.73 -3.30 6.25
C ILE A 34 6.88 -4.33 7.02
N ASP A 35 6.71 -5.52 6.45
CA ASP A 35 6.06 -6.68 7.10
C ASP A 35 6.76 -7.02 8.42
N ASP A 36 8.08 -7.24 8.37
CA ASP A 36 8.90 -7.60 9.53
C ASP A 36 8.87 -6.52 10.62
N ALA A 37 8.81 -5.24 10.23
CA ALA A 37 8.74 -4.12 11.16
C ALA A 37 7.35 -3.94 11.80
N ARG A 38 6.29 -4.38 11.12
CA ARG A 38 4.90 -4.27 11.58
C ARG A 38 4.47 -5.61 12.16
N THR A 39 4.55 -5.73 13.48
CA THR A 39 4.06 -6.92 14.19
C THR A 39 2.60 -7.20 13.78
N THR A 40 2.32 -8.45 13.38
CA THR A 40 1.02 -8.97 12.93
C THR A 40 0.46 -8.40 11.62
N ALA A 41 1.23 -7.59 10.87
CA ALA A 41 0.88 -7.26 9.50
C ALA A 41 1.20 -8.44 8.55
N ALA A 42 0.45 -8.51 7.45
CA ALA A 42 0.78 -9.33 6.30
C ALA A 42 0.72 -8.47 5.03
N ILE A 43 1.77 -8.48 4.21
CA ILE A 43 1.72 -7.89 2.86
C ILE A 43 0.87 -8.75 1.93
N VAL A 44 -0.13 -8.12 1.31
CA VAL A 44 -1.07 -8.82 0.41
C VAL A 44 -0.83 -8.48 -1.06
N SER A 45 -0.23 -7.32 -1.36
CA SER A 45 0.11 -6.96 -2.75
C SER A 45 1.16 -5.86 -2.83
N VAL A 46 2.00 -5.95 -3.86
CA VAL A 46 2.91 -4.89 -4.31
C VAL A 46 2.64 -4.67 -5.79
N PHE A 47 2.38 -3.43 -6.20
CA PHE A 47 2.13 -3.10 -7.61
C PHE A 47 2.86 -1.83 -8.02
N GLU A 48 3.33 -1.85 -9.27
CA GLU A 48 3.96 -0.70 -9.92
C GLU A 48 2.88 0.33 -10.26
N GLY A 49 3.12 1.59 -9.87
CA GLY A 49 2.23 2.69 -10.16
C GLY A 49 1.74 3.42 -8.92
N HIS A 50 1.36 4.66 -9.16
CA HIS A 50 0.77 5.54 -8.18
C HIS A 50 -0.71 5.16 -8.03
N LEU A 51 -1.13 4.72 -6.85
CA LEU A 51 -2.56 4.65 -6.55
C LEU A 51 -3.11 6.06 -6.74
N VAL A 52 -3.97 6.26 -7.74
CA VAL A 52 -4.57 7.57 -8.01
C VAL A 52 -5.26 7.99 -6.74
N ASP A 53 -4.75 9.08 -6.16
CA ASP A 53 -5.14 9.65 -4.88
C ASP A 53 -6.65 9.47 -4.67
N LYS A 54 -7.01 8.87 -3.53
CA LYS A 54 -8.40 8.61 -3.13
C LYS A 54 -9.25 9.81 -3.54
N TRP A 55 -10.15 9.57 -4.50
CA TRP A 55 -11.14 10.52 -5.02
C TRP A 55 -11.50 11.53 -3.92
N THR A 56 -10.89 12.72 -3.97
CA THR A 56 -11.38 13.82 -3.15
C THR A 56 -12.77 14.07 -3.70
N ASN A 57 -13.80 13.74 -2.92
CA ASN A 57 -15.19 14.12 -3.19
C ASN A 57 -15.30 15.65 -3.18
N LYS A 58 -14.67 16.33 -4.13
CA LYS A 58 -14.90 17.72 -4.49
C LYS A 58 -15.68 17.69 -5.79
N GLY A 59 -16.99 17.49 -5.66
CA GLY A 59 -17.92 17.78 -6.75
C GLY A 59 -18.52 16.57 -7.46
N ARG A 60 -19.21 15.69 -6.73
CA ARG A 60 -20.53 15.28 -7.25
C ARG A 60 -21.48 16.42 -6.92
N ALA A 61 -21.44 17.48 -7.72
CA ALA A 61 -22.58 18.37 -7.82
C ALA A 61 -23.72 17.49 -8.33
N SER A 62 -24.62 17.12 -7.43
CA SER A 62 -25.95 16.62 -7.78
C SER A 62 -26.61 17.68 -8.64
N GLY A 63 -26.52 17.49 -9.95
CA GLY A 63 -27.50 18.01 -10.91
C GLY A 63 -28.80 17.23 -10.81
#